data_AF-A0A644UIE1-F1
#
_entry.id   AF-A0A644UIE1-F1
#
_cell.length_a   1.000
_cell.length_b   1.000
_cell.length_c   1.000
_cell.angle_alpha   90.00
_cell.angle_beta   90.00
_cell.angle_gamma   90.00
#
_symmetry.space_group_name_H-M   'P 1'
#
loop_
_entity.id
_entity.type
_entity.pdbx_description
1 polymer ?
#
loop_
_entity_poly.entity_id
_entity_poly.type
_entity_poly.pdbx_seq_one_letter_code
_entity_poly.pdbx_strand_id
1 'polypeptide(L)'
;MAFRWILACQRRREVITIRQILVEDGEPLEKAIKRFKRMVEKEGIIREWKKREYFEKPSTIKNRKQKALARKLMKKTRKTHDSKGGY
;
A
#
# COMPACT_ATOMS: atom_id res chain seq x y z
N MET A 1 2.04 35.82 8.60
CA MET A 1 2.63 34.54 9.08
C MET A 1 1.98 33.27 8.49
N ALA A 2 0.84 33.35 7.78
CA ALA A 2 0.15 32.17 7.19
C ALA A 2 0.68 31.71 5.81
N PHE A 3 1.57 32.48 5.18
CA PHE A 3 1.96 32.27 3.77
C PHE A 3 3.13 31.29 3.56
N ARG A 4 3.78 30.82 4.63
CA ARG A 4 4.94 29.91 4.54
C ARG A 4 4.58 28.41 4.57
N TRP A 5 3.30 28.07 4.73
CA TRP A 5 2.83 26.68 4.83
C TRP A 5 2.35 26.06 3.51
N ILE A 6 2.08 26.86 2.47
CA ILE A 6 1.65 26.33 1.17
C ILE A 6 2.83 25.70 0.41
N LEU A 7 4.06 26.19 0.59
CA LEU A 7 5.26 25.69 -0.11
C LEU A 7 5.78 24.34 0.39
N ALA A 8 5.38 23.89 1.59
CA ALA A 8 5.81 22.59 2.14
C ALA A 8 4.97 21.41 1.63
N CYS A 9 4.08 21.63 0.65
CA CYS A 9 3.46 20.55 -0.11
C CYS A 9 4.46 20.06 -1.17
N GLN A 10 5.60 19.53 -0.73
CA GLN A 10 6.59 18.95 -1.61
C GLN A 10 5.98 17.71 -2.26
N ARG A 11 5.40 17.90 -3.46
CA ARG A 11 4.99 16.84 -4.38
C ARG A 11 6.26 16.07 -4.76
N ARG A 12 6.65 15.08 -3.94
CA ARG A 12 7.43 13.95 -4.46
C ARG A 12 6.57 13.32 -5.55
N ARG A 13 6.88 13.58 -6.82
CA ARG A 13 6.44 12.74 -7.92
C ARG A 13 7.13 11.39 -7.72
N GLU A 14 6.55 10.53 -6.91
CA GLU A 14 6.91 9.12 -6.88
C GLU A 14 6.43 8.54 -8.21
N VAL A 15 7.37 8.35 -9.14
CA VAL A 15 7.12 7.72 -10.44
C VAL A 15 6.76 6.26 -10.16
N ILE A 16 5.60 5.82 -10.63
CA ILE A 16 5.14 4.45 -10.45
C ILE A 16 5.86 3.60 -11.50
N THR A 17 6.92 2.90 -11.12
CA THR A 17 7.61 1.96 -12.00
C THR A 17 6.84 0.64 -12.03
N ILE A 18 6.25 0.31 -13.18
CA ILE A 18 5.65 -1.01 -13.41
C ILE A 18 6.79 -2.00 -13.64
N ARG A 19 6.80 -3.12 -12.91
CA ARG A 19 7.80 -4.17 -13.12
C ARG A 19 7.41 -5.07 -14.30
N GLN A 20 8.40 -5.32 -15.15
CA GLN A 20 8.28 -6.17 -16.34
C GLN A 20 8.40 -7.66 -15.99
N ILE A 21 7.68 -8.50 -16.76
CA ILE A 21 7.70 -9.96 -16.64
C ILE A 21 8.24 -10.52 -17.94
N LEU A 22 9.32 -11.29 -17.84
CA LEU A 22 9.86 -12.08 -18.94
C LEU A 22 9.11 -13.40 -18.98
N VAL A 23 8.50 -13.70 -20.11
CA VAL A 23 7.81 -14.97 -20.37
C VAL A 23 8.70 -15.77 -21.30
N GLU A 24 8.96 -17.02 -20.94
CA GLU A 24 9.75 -17.96 -21.74
C GLU A 24 8.81 -18.83 -22.57
N ASP A 25 9.23 -19.26 -23.76
CA ASP A 25 8.35 -19.83 -24.81
C ASP A 25 7.62 -21.13 -24.41
N GLY A 26 8.05 -21.79 -23.34
CA GLY A 26 7.44 -23.01 -22.79
C GLY A 26 6.37 -22.79 -21.71
N GLU A 27 6.08 -21.56 -21.30
CA GLU A 27 5.10 -21.30 -20.24
C GLU A 27 3.67 -21.08 -20.78
N PRO A 28 2.63 -21.65 -20.13
CA PRO A 28 1.26 -21.34 -20.48
C PRO A 28 0.96 -19.87 -20.15
N LEU A 29 0.49 -19.12 -21.16
CA LEU A 29 0.20 -17.68 -21.11
C LEU A 29 -0.65 -17.27 -19.88
N GLU A 30 -1.60 -18.11 -19.48
CA GLU A 30 -2.43 -17.84 -18.30
C GLU A 30 -1.64 -17.73 -16.99
N LYS A 31 -0.56 -18.49 -16.83
CA LYS A 31 0.30 -18.41 -15.64
C LYS A 31 1.09 -17.11 -15.62
N ALA A 32 1.53 -16.61 -16.78
CA ALA A 32 2.20 -15.32 -16.89
C ALA A 32 1.25 -14.17 -16.52
N ILE A 33 0.01 -14.18 -17.02
CA ILE A 33 -1.01 -13.18 -16.68
C ILE A 33 -1.35 -13.19 -15.18
N LYS A 34 -1.46 -14.38 -14.56
CA LYS A 34 -1.69 -14.49 -13.12
C LYS A 34 -0.54 -13.91 -12.30
N ARG A 35 0.71 -14.15 -12.72
CA ARG A 35 1.91 -13.54 -12.09
C ARG A 35 1.89 -12.02 -12.23
N PHE A 36 1.55 -11.51 -13.40
CA PHE A 36 1.41 -10.07 -13.63
C PHE A 36 0.41 -9.41 -12.69
N LYS A 37 -0.80 -9.97 -12.58
CA LYS A 37 -1.83 -9.44 -11.68
C LYS A 37 -1.35 -9.40 -10.22
N ARG A 38 -0.70 -10.48 -9.74
CA ARG A 38 -0.12 -10.52 -8.39
C ARG A 38 0.97 -9.46 -8.18
N MET A 39 1.81 -9.22 -9.18
CA MET A 39 2.87 -8.21 -9.12
C MET A 39 2.29 -6.79 -9.05
N VAL A 40 1.30 -6.46 -9.88
CA VAL A 40 0.58 -5.18 -9.86
C VAL A 40 -0.11 -4.96 -8.51
N GLU A 41 -0.73 -5.99 -7.95
CA GLU A 41 -1.35 -5.93 -6.62
C GLU A 41 -0.32 -5.74 -5.50
N LYS A 42 0.85 -6.38 -5.62
CA LYS A 42 1.97 -6.27 -4.67
C LYS A 42 2.58 -4.88 -4.67
N GLU A 43 2.80 -4.31 -5.85
CA GLU A 43 3.28 -2.94 -6.02
C GLU A 43 2.24 -1.92 -5.54
N GLY A 44 0.96 -2.32 -5.45
CA GLY A 44 -0.08 -1.49 -4.85
C GLY A 44 -0.38 -0.24 -5.66
N ILE A 45 -0.07 -0.24 -6.95
CA ILE A 45 -0.24 0.87 -7.90
C ILE A 45 -1.65 1.47 -7.81
N ILE A 46 -2.66 0.62 -7.81
CA ILE A 46 -4.08 1.02 -7.73
C ILE A 46 -4.38 1.70 -6.39
N ARG A 47 -3.77 1.24 -5.29
CA ARG A 47 -3.96 1.83 -3.96
C ARG A 47 -3.27 3.17 -3.83
N GLU A 48 -2.14 3.35 -4.51
CA GLU A 48 -1.44 4.64 -4.54
C GLU A 48 -2.18 5.65 -5.41
N TRP A 49 -2.63 5.23 -6.60
CA TRP A 49 -3.39 6.08 -7.50
C TRP A 49 -4.62 6.66 -6.80
N LYS A 50 -5.44 5.82 -6.16
CA LYS A 50 -6.62 6.24 -5.37
C LYS A 50 -6.29 7.20 -4.22
N LYS A 51 -5.09 7.11 -3.62
CA LYS A 51 -4.66 8.03 -2.55
C LYS A 51 -4.21 9.39 -3.08
N ARG A 52 -3.81 9.46 -4.36
CA ARG A 52 -3.32 10.68 -5.02
C ARG A 52 -4.42 11.49 -5.69
N GLU A 53 -5.61 10.91 -5.89
CA GLU A 53 -6.78 11.60 -6.45
C GLU A 53 -7.22 12.80 -5.61
N TYR A 54 -7.10 12.73 -4.28
CA TYR A 54 -7.56 13.77 -3.35
C TYR A 54 -6.44 14.30 -2.48
N PHE A 55 -6.41 15.62 -2.26
CA PHE A 55 -5.50 16.22 -1.30
C PHE A 55 -5.94 15.89 0.13
N GLU A 56 -5.14 15.08 0.82
CA GLU A 56 -5.33 14.79 2.23
C GLU A 56 -4.34 15.61 3.06
N LYS A 57 -4.86 16.37 4.05
CA LYS A 57 -4.03 17.19 4.94
C LYS A 57 -2.97 16.32 5.63
N PRO A 58 -1.70 16.78 5.78
CA PRO A 58 -0.65 15.96 6.38
C PRO A 58 -0.98 15.44 7.79
N SER A 59 -1.77 16.20 8.57
CA SER A 59 -2.27 15.77 9.88
C SER A 59 -3.24 14.58 9.80
N THR A 60 -4.15 14.58 8.83
CA THR A 60 -5.12 13.49 8.67
C THR A 60 -4.44 12.22 8.17
N ILE A 61 -3.41 12.35 7.31
CA ILE A 61 -2.55 11.23 6.90
C ILE A 61 -1.87 10.57 8.11
N LYS A 62 -1.26 11.37 9.00
CA LYS A 62 -0.59 10.87 10.22
C LYS A 62 -1.57 10.14 11.14
N ASN A 63 -2.73 10.75 11.41
CA ASN A 63 -3.78 10.16 12.26
C ASN A 63 -4.29 8.82 11.67
N ARG A 64 -4.58 8.77 10.37
CA ARG A 64 -5.02 7.54 9.69
C ARG A 64 -3.99 6.41 9.80
N LYS A 65 -2.70 6.73 9.63
CA LYS A 65 -1.59 5.75 9.75
C LYS A 65 -1.50 5.20 11.18
N GLN A 66 -1.55 6.06 12.20
CA GLN A 66 -1.51 5.63 13.60
C GLN A 66 -2.70 4.74 13.98
N LYS A 67 -3.93 5.14 13.61
CA LYS A 67 -5.13 4.32 13.83
C LYS A 67 -5.05 2.96 13.12
N ALA A 68 -4.52 2.92 11.90
CA ALA A 68 -4.34 1.67 11.16
C ALA A 68 -3.31 0.73 11.84
N LEU A 69 -2.21 1.29 12.37
CA LEU A 69 -1.20 0.52 13.11
C LEU A 69 -1.76 -0.01 14.44
N ALA A 70 -2.45 0.83 15.21
CA ALA A 70 -3.10 0.42 16.46
C ALA A 70 -4.07 -0.75 16.22
N ARG A 71 -4.94 -0.64 15.20
CA ARG A 71 -5.85 -1.72 14.80
C ARG A 71 -5.11 -3.01 14.40
N LYS A 72 -3.97 -2.92 13.71
CA LYS A 72 -3.16 -4.08 13.34
C LYS A 72 -2.54 -4.77 14.57
N LEU A 73 -2.03 -3.99 15.52
CA LEU A 73 -1.45 -4.50 16.76
C LEU A 73 -2.50 -5.24 17.60
N MET A 74 -3.67 -4.64 17.78
CA MET A 74 -4.79 -5.26 18.51
C MET A 74 -5.25 -6.58 17.88
N LYS A 75 -5.26 -6.66 16.54
CA LYS A 75 -5.58 -7.92 15.85
C LYS A 75 -4.49 -8.99 16.03
N LYS A 76 -3.21 -8.58 16.10
CA LYS A 76 -2.09 -9.49 16.32
C LYS A 76 -2.13 -10.10 17.72
N THR A 77 -2.35 -9.28 18.74
CA THR A 77 -2.45 -9.74 20.13
C THR A 77 -3.63 -10.69 20.33
N ARG A 78 -4.78 -10.41 19.70
CA ARG A 78 -5.93 -11.32 19.72
C ARG A 78 -5.62 -12.69 19.12
N LYS A 79 -4.98 -12.73 17.94
CA LYS A 79 -4.59 -13.99 17.29
C LYS A 79 -3.64 -14.83 18.14
N THR A 80 -2.68 -14.20 18.83
CA THR A 80 -1.72 -14.91 19.68
C THR A 80 -2.36 -15.50 20.94
N HIS A 81 -3.44 -14.91 21.44
CA HIS A 81 -4.19 -15.42 22.59
C HIS A 81 -5.04 -16.63 22.21
N ASP A 82 -5.74 -16.57 21.07
CA ASP A 82 -6.55 -17.66 20.52
C ASP A 82 -5.73 -18.95 20.28
N SER A 83 -4.50 -18.80 19.76
CA SER A 83 -3.59 -19.93 19.50
C SER A 83 -3.00 -20.60 20.75
N LYS A 84 -3.11 -19.99 21.94
CA LYS A 84 -2.57 -20.54 23.20
C LYS A 84 -3.63 -21.20 24.09
N GLY A 85 -4.92 -21.02 23.78
CA GLY A 85 -6.04 -21.59 24.53
C GLY A 85 -6.62 -22.87 23.93
N GLY A 86 -5.90 -23.51 22.99
CA GLY A 86 -6.31 -24.74 22.33
C GLY A 86 -5.55 -25.96 22.85
N TYR A 87 -5.71 -26.27 24.14
CA TYR A 87 -5.47 -27.58 24.74
C TYR A 87 -6.48 -27.79 25.86
#